data_AF-A0A2R6KUH2-F1
#
_entry.id   AF-A0A2R6KUH2-F1
#
_cell.length_a   1.000
_cell.length_b   1.000
_cell.length_c   1.000
_cell.angle_alpha   90.00
_cell.angle_beta   90.00
_cell.angle_gamma   90.00
#
_symmetry.space_group_name_H-M   'P 1'
#
loop_
_entity.id
_entity.type
_entity.pdbx_description
1 polymer ?
#
loop_
_entity_poly.entity_id
_entity_poly.type
_entity_poly.pdbx_seq_one_letter_code
_entity_poly.pdbx_strand_id
1 'polypeptide(L)'
;MTLEPGDPAPEVRAPNQDGDVVEPDWTGVSVVYFYPRDDTPGCTTEAEQFQAELESYRDADVTVYGVSVDDVDSHADFAAEHGVEFDLLADPDGELVDAFDVERTRGVAGRTTFVVVRRLAR
;
A
#
# COMPACT_ATOMS: atom_id res chain seq x y z
N MET A 1 -19.09 2.50 -2.46
CA MET A 1 -19.25 3.86 -3.05
C MET A 1 -17.83 4.28 -3.26
N THR A 2 -17.42 4.52 -4.51
CA THR A 2 -16.02 4.78 -4.84
C THR A 2 -15.52 6.04 -4.16
N LEU A 3 -14.40 5.92 -3.45
CA LEU A 3 -13.74 7.05 -2.82
C LEU A 3 -13.39 8.08 -3.89
N GLU A 4 -13.79 9.31 -3.67
CA GLU A 4 -13.49 10.45 -4.53
C GLU A 4 -12.42 11.35 -3.88
N PRO A 5 -11.66 12.13 -4.68
CA PRO A 5 -10.73 13.10 -4.13
C PRO A 5 -11.42 14.07 -3.15
N GLY A 6 -10.97 14.05 -1.90
CA GLY A 6 -11.51 14.88 -0.81
C GLY A 6 -12.32 14.10 0.23
N ASP A 7 -12.63 12.83 -0.02
CA ASP A 7 -13.19 11.94 0.99
C ASP A 7 -12.17 11.68 2.13
N PRO A 8 -12.64 11.41 3.36
CA PRO A 8 -11.76 10.98 4.44
C PRO A 8 -11.04 9.67 4.08
N ALA A 9 -9.74 9.61 4.37
CA ALA A 9 -9.01 8.35 4.26
C ALA A 9 -9.54 7.32 5.28
N PRO A 10 -9.70 6.05 4.89
CA PRO A 10 -10.15 5.01 5.81
C PRO A 10 -9.18 4.80 6.98
N GLU A 11 -9.72 4.51 8.17
CA GLU A 11 -8.93 4.02 9.29
C GLU A 11 -8.68 2.51 9.10
N VAL A 12 -7.44 2.13 8.81
CA VAL A 12 -7.05 0.75 8.52
C VAL A 12 -5.86 0.31 9.36
N ARG A 13 -5.75 -1.00 9.55
CA ARG A 13 -4.58 -1.65 10.15
C ARG A 13 -4.31 -2.97 9.45
N ALA A 14 -3.05 -3.30 9.25
CA ALA A 14 -2.66 -4.58 8.66
C ALA A 14 -1.25 -4.96 9.17
N PRO A 15 -0.93 -6.27 9.26
CA PRO A 15 0.44 -6.68 9.43
C PRO A 15 1.27 -6.33 8.18
N ASN A 16 2.50 -5.88 8.38
CA ASN A 16 3.46 -5.69 7.30
C ASN A 16 4.25 -6.98 7.01
N GLN A 17 5.24 -6.91 6.11
CA GLN A 17 6.15 -8.01 5.76
C GLN A 17 6.94 -8.60 6.95
N ASP A 18 7.10 -7.85 8.04
CA ASP A 18 7.80 -8.29 9.25
C ASP A 18 6.84 -8.88 10.30
N GLY A 19 5.53 -8.86 10.03
CA GLY A 19 4.47 -9.27 10.94
C GLY A 19 4.09 -8.20 11.97
N ASP A 20 4.66 -7.00 11.88
CA ASP A 20 4.32 -5.87 12.72
C ASP A 20 3.01 -5.23 12.26
N VAL A 21 2.10 -4.95 13.20
CA VAL A 21 0.82 -4.29 12.86
C VAL A 21 1.06 -2.81 12.63
N VAL A 22 0.79 -2.36 11.40
CA VAL A 22 0.90 -0.96 10.98
C VAL A 22 -0.49 -0.33 10.95
N GLU A 23 -0.63 0.83 11.58
CA GLU A 23 -1.80 1.72 11.51
C GLU A 23 -1.35 3.05 10.89
N PRO A 24 -1.57 3.28 9.57
CA PRO A 24 -1.25 4.57 8.97
C PRO A 24 -2.08 5.69 9.61
N ASP A 25 -1.40 6.70 10.15
CA ASP A 25 -2.06 7.79 10.91
C ASP A 25 -2.52 8.97 10.04
N TRP A 26 -2.17 8.93 8.74
CA TRP A 26 -2.50 9.95 7.74
C TRP A 26 -2.10 11.38 8.13
N THR A 27 -1.11 11.55 9.02
CA THR A 27 -0.69 12.86 9.50
C THR A 27 0.17 13.61 8.48
N GLY A 28 0.97 12.86 7.71
CA GLY A 28 1.80 13.33 6.59
C GLY A 28 1.16 13.13 5.21
N VAL A 29 2.01 13.09 4.18
CA VAL A 29 1.60 12.65 2.85
C VAL A 29 1.91 11.15 2.75
N SER A 30 0.96 10.38 2.22
CA SER A 30 1.17 8.95 2.01
C SER A 30 0.76 8.54 0.61
N VAL A 31 1.55 7.66 0.00
CA VAL A 31 1.17 6.92 -1.21
C VAL A 31 0.74 5.53 -0.76
N VAL A 32 -0.49 5.15 -1.09
CA VAL A 32 -1.00 3.79 -0.87
C VAL A 32 -1.29 3.19 -2.23
N TYR A 33 -0.51 2.20 -2.65
CA TYR A 33 -0.69 1.55 -3.94
C TYR A 33 -1.15 0.09 -3.74
N PHE A 34 -2.30 -0.21 -4.33
CA PHE A 34 -2.86 -1.54 -4.39
C PHE A 34 -2.37 -2.24 -5.65
N TYR A 35 -1.96 -3.50 -5.52
CA TYR A 35 -1.48 -4.29 -6.64
C TYR A 35 -2.03 -5.73 -6.58
N PRO A 36 -2.15 -6.43 -7.74
CA PRO A 36 -2.82 -7.72 -7.77
C PRO A 36 -2.14 -8.84 -6.98
N ARG A 37 -0.81 -8.95 -7.09
CA ARG A 37 -0.07 -10.08 -6.53
C ARG A 37 1.44 -9.87 -6.51
N ASP A 38 2.09 -10.31 -5.44
CA ASP A 38 3.55 -10.46 -5.35
C ASP A 38 4.12 -11.31 -6.51
N ASP A 39 5.41 -11.11 -6.81
CA ASP A 39 6.20 -11.87 -7.82
C ASP A 39 5.65 -11.90 -9.25
N THR A 40 4.66 -11.05 -9.56
CA THR A 40 4.18 -10.90 -10.94
C THR A 40 4.90 -9.75 -11.65
N PRO A 41 5.29 -9.90 -12.93
CA PRO A 41 6.23 -8.97 -13.57
C PRO A 41 5.87 -7.47 -13.47
N GLY A 42 4.57 -7.16 -13.56
CA GLY A 42 4.09 -5.79 -13.42
C GLY A 42 4.16 -5.26 -11.99
N CYS A 43 3.80 -6.07 -10.99
CA CYS A 43 3.82 -5.69 -9.58
C CYS A 43 5.26 -5.56 -9.07
N THR A 44 6.13 -6.47 -9.50
CA THR A 44 7.58 -6.39 -9.26
C THR A 44 8.14 -5.07 -9.78
N THR A 45 7.82 -4.72 -11.04
CA THR A 45 8.28 -3.45 -11.63
C THR A 45 7.77 -2.24 -10.84
N GLU A 46 6.51 -2.25 -10.40
CA GLU A 46 5.93 -1.16 -9.60
C GLU A 46 6.64 -1.01 -8.25
N ALA A 47 6.86 -2.11 -7.51
CA ALA A 47 7.56 -2.10 -6.23
C ALA A 47 9.02 -1.64 -6.36
N GLU A 48 9.75 -2.16 -7.36
CA GLU A 48 11.14 -1.76 -7.64
C GLU A 48 11.25 -0.27 -8.01
N GLN A 49 10.26 0.30 -8.70
CA GLN A 49 10.22 1.73 -9.00
C GLN A 49 9.98 2.59 -7.76
N PHE A 50 9.10 2.17 -6.86
CA PHE A 50 8.93 2.85 -5.56
C PHE A 50 10.20 2.77 -4.72
N GLN A 51 10.83 1.59 -4.69
CA GLN A 51 12.09 1.38 -3.97
C GLN A 51 13.22 2.25 -4.52
N ALA A 52 13.35 2.37 -5.85
CA ALA A 52 14.37 3.20 -6.48
C ALA A 52 14.24 4.70 -6.12
N GLU A 53 13.02 5.18 -5.87
CA GLU A 53 12.70 6.57 -5.50
C GLU A 53 12.45 6.75 -4.00
N LEU A 54 12.69 5.72 -3.18
CA LEU A 54 12.31 5.72 -1.77
C LEU A 54 12.94 6.86 -0.97
N GLU A 55 14.21 7.17 -1.24
CA GLU A 55 14.91 8.30 -0.62
C GLU A 55 14.28 9.65 -1.02
N SER A 56 13.88 9.80 -2.29
CA SER A 56 13.16 10.99 -2.78
C SER A 56 11.83 11.19 -2.04
N TYR A 57 11.10 10.10 -1.77
CA TYR A 57 9.86 10.14 -0.99
C TYR A 57 10.13 10.49 0.48
N ARG A 58 11.13 9.87 1.10
CA ARG A 58 11.54 10.16 2.49
C ARG A 58 11.96 11.62 2.67
N ASP A 59 12.76 12.16 1.76
CA ASP A 59 13.20 13.57 1.74
C ASP A 59 12.03 14.56 1.60
N ALA A 60 10.92 14.11 1.03
CA ALA A 60 9.70 14.89 0.85
C ALA A 60 8.64 14.65 1.94
N ASP A 61 8.98 13.95 3.03
CA ASP A 61 8.06 13.53 4.09
C ASP A 61 6.84 12.71 3.55
N VAL A 62 7.09 11.85 2.56
CA VAL A 62 6.11 10.95 1.95
C VAL A 62 6.37 9.51 2.38
N THR A 63 5.36 8.86 2.97
CA THR A 63 5.40 7.43 3.29
C THR A 63 4.77 6.62 2.16
N VAL A 64 5.39 5.50 1.77
CA VAL A 64 4.86 4.59 0.73
C VAL A 64 4.37 3.31 1.40
N TYR A 65 3.19 2.85 1.01
CA TYR A 65 2.59 1.59 1.41
C TYR A 65 2.18 0.79 0.17
N GLY A 66 2.67 -0.44 0.07
CA GLY A 66 2.15 -1.43 -0.88
C GLY A 66 1.05 -2.24 -0.22
N VAL A 67 0.00 -2.61 -0.97
CA VAL A 67 -1.10 -3.44 -0.46
C VAL A 67 -1.49 -4.49 -1.50
N SER A 68 -1.53 -5.76 -1.10
CA SER A 68 -2.15 -6.83 -1.88
C SER A 68 -2.90 -7.79 -0.96
N VAL A 69 -3.59 -8.76 -1.56
CA VAL A 69 -4.28 -9.84 -0.82
C VAL A 69 -3.36 -11.02 -0.47
N ASP A 70 -2.06 -10.88 -0.68
CA ASP A 70 -1.07 -11.87 -0.27
C ASP A 70 -0.85 -11.78 1.26
N ASP A 71 -0.30 -12.85 1.84
CA ASP A 71 -0.05 -12.93 3.28
C ASP A 71 1.33 -12.37 3.67
N VAL A 72 1.60 -12.32 4.98
CA VAL A 72 2.86 -11.80 5.53
C VAL A 72 4.07 -12.58 5.02
N ASP A 73 3.96 -13.91 4.88
CA ASP A 73 5.06 -14.75 4.42
C ASP A 73 5.41 -14.44 2.95
N SER A 74 4.39 -14.28 2.09
CA SER A 74 4.58 -13.83 0.70
C SER A 74 5.25 -12.46 0.62
N HIS A 75 4.78 -11.50 1.41
CA HIS A 75 5.38 -10.16 1.46
C HIS A 75 6.82 -10.18 1.98
N ALA A 76 7.13 -11.01 2.97
CA ALA A 76 8.48 -11.17 3.50
C ALA A 76 9.45 -11.68 2.42
N ASP A 77 9.04 -12.73 1.68
CA ASP A 77 9.83 -13.30 0.60
C ASP A 77 10.00 -12.29 -0.55
N PHE A 78 8.92 -11.61 -0.96
CA PHE A 78 8.95 -10.60 -2.02
C PHE A 78 9.84 -9.41 -1.65
N ALA A 79 9.73 -8.90 -0.42
CA ALA A 79 10.57 -7.80 0.06
C ALA A 79 12.04 -8.20 0.12
N ALA A 80 12.35 -9.42 0.59
CA ALA A 80 13.71 -9.93 0.63
C ALA A 80 14.32 -10.15 -0.76
N GLU A 81 13.53 -10.64 -1.73
CA GLU A 81 13.99 -10.88 -3.10
C GLU A 81 14.26 -9.58 -3.85
N HIS A 82 13.37 -8.59 -3.73
CA HIS A 82 13.44 -7.34 -4.50
C HIS A 82 14.03 -6.15 -3.73
N GLY A 83 14.41 -6.34 -2.47
CA GLY A 83 15.01 -5.32 -1.62
C GLY A 83 14.04 -4.18 -1.29
N VAL A 84 12.76 -4.49 -1.07
CA VAL A 84 11.74 -3.51 -0.70
C VAL A 84 11.91 -3.12 0.77
N GLU A 85 12.03 -1.82 1.03
CA GLU A 85 12.29 -1.26 2.38
C GLU A 85 11.15 -0.37 2.90
N PHE A 86 10.00 -0.40 2.25
CA PHE A 86 8.77 0.23 2.72
C PHE A 86 7.73 -0.83 3.10
N ASP A 87 6.72 -0.45 3.88
CA ASP A 87 5.73 -1.40 4.39
C ASP A 87 4.85 -1.97 3.25
N LEU A 88 4.85 -3.30 3.15
CA LEU A 88 3.90 -4.09 2.37
C LEU A 88 2.83 -4.62 3.32
N LEU A 89 1.62 -4.09 3.21
CA LEU A 89 0.49 -4.40 4.07
C LEU A 89 -0.27 -5.62 3.54
N ALA A 90 -0.20 -6.73 4.27
CA ALA A 90 -0.87 -7.97 3.92
C ALA A 90 -2.38 -7.86 4.20
N ASP A 91 -3.19 -8.01 3.15
CA ASP A 91 -4.66 -7.90 3.21
C ASP A 91 -5.36 -9.20 2.75
N PRO A 92 -5.09 -10.36 3.38
CA PRO A 92 -5.58 -11.65 2.92
C PRO A 92 -7.12 -11.74 2.86
N ASP A 93 -7.79 -11.05 3.78
CA ASP A 93 -9.24 -11.01 3.85
C ASP A 93 -9.85 -9.95 2.90
N GLY A 94 -9.06 -8.98 2.42
CA GLY A 94 -9.50 -7.88 1.56
C GLY A 94 -10.13 -6.71 2.32
N GLU A 95 -9.87 -6.58 3.62
CA GLU A 95 -10.42 -5.51 4.46
C GLU A 95 -9.90 -4.14 4.03
N LEU A 96 -8.62 -4.01 3.65
CA LEU A 96 -8.05 -2.75 3.15
C LEU A 96 -8.58 -2.45 1.74
N VAL A 97 -8.63 -3.46 0.87
CA VAL A 97 -9.22 -3.35 -0.48
C VAL A 97 -10.65 -2.83 -0.40
N ASP A 98 -11.46 -3.39 0.49
CA ASP A 98 -12.86 -2.98 0.69
C ASP A 98 -12.96 -1.58 1.33
N ALA A 99 -12.11 -1.27 2.32
CA ALA A 99 -12.10 0.03 2.99
C ALA A 99 -11.76 1.17 2.02
N PHE A 100 -10.85 0.94 1.07
CA PHE A 100 -10.47 1.90 0.04
C PHE A 100 -11.37 1.86 -1.21
N ASP A 101 -12.43 1.03 -1.24
CA ASP A 101 -13.31 0.78 -2.41
C ASP A 101 -12.51 0.46 -3.68
N VAL A 102 -11.44 -0.34 -3.54
CA VAL A 102 -10.62 -0.82 -4.65
C VAL A 102 -11.32 -1.99 -5.33
N GLU A 103 -11.34 -2.01 -6.66
CA GLU A 103 -11.96 -3.11 -7.40
C GLU A 103 -11.29 -4.46 -7.07
N ARG A 104 -12.07 -5.48 -6.71
CA ARG A 104 -11.57 -6.84 -6.53
C ARG A 104 -12.02 -7.73 -7.69
N THR A 105 -11.08 -8.13 -8.55
CA THR A 105 -11.35 -8.97 -9.72
C THR A 105 -10.66 -10.32 -9.56
N ARG A 106 -11.44 -11.42 -9.59
CA ARG A 106 -10.93 -12.80 -9.39
C ARG A 106 -10.16 -12.99 -8.07
N GLY A 107 -10.56 -12.28 -7.02
CA GLY A 107 -10.00 -12.42 -5.67
C GLY A 107 -8.79 -11.55 -5.37
N VAL A 108 -8.23 -10.86 -6.37
CA VAL A 108 -7.09 -9.94 -6.19
C VAL A 108 -7.51 -8.48 -6.28
N ALA A 109 -6.72 -7.59 -5.68
CA ALA A 109 -6.90 -6.15 -5.79
C ALA A 109 -6.61 -5.66 -7.22
N GLY A 110 -7.42 -4.73 -7.70
CA GLY A 110 -7.14 -3.95 -8.90
C GLY A 110 -5.98 -3.00 -8.65
N ARG A 111 -5.21 -2.69 -9.70
CA ARG A 111 -4.17 -1.65 -9.62
C ARG A 111 -4.81 -0.30 -9.36
N THR A 112 -4.54 0.29 -8.21
CA THR A 112 -5.07 1.61 -7.82
C THR A 112 -4.09 2.28 -6.87
N THR A 113 -3.87 3.58 -7.04
CA THR A 113 -2.97 4.35 -6.17
C THR A 113 -3.71 5.55 -5.60
N PHE A 114 -3.64 5.70 -4.29
CA PHE A 114 -4.14 6.85 -3.55
C PHE A 114 -2.98 7.70 -3.08
N VAL A 115 -3.15 9.02 -3.14
CA VAL A 115 -2.32 9.98 -2.42
C VAL A 115 -3.15 10.53 -1.29
N VAL A 116 -2.83 10.13 -0.07
CA VAL A 116 -3.50 10.58 1.14
C VAL A 116 -2.75 11.80 1.67
N VAL A 117 -3.50 12.86 1.93
CA VAL A 117 -2.95 14.10 2.50
C VAL A 117 -3.81 14.56 3.65
N ARG A 118 -3.18 15.03 4.72
CA ARG A 118 -3.90 15.72 5.78
C ARG A 118 -4.51 17.01 5.25
N ARG A 119 -5.84 17.09 5.28
CA ARG A 119 -6.54 18.35 4.99
C ARG A 119 -6.25 19.35 6.10
N LEU A 120 -5.46 20.37 5.81
CA LEU A 120 -5.33 21.52 6.69
C LEU A 120 -6.64 22.30 6.68
N ALA A 121 -7.23 22.52 7.86
CA ALA A 121 -8.37 23.41 8.01
C ALA A 121 -7.94 24.81 7.55
N ARG A 122 -8.70 25.37 6.59
CA ARG A 122 -8.56 26.78 6.18
C ARG A 122 -9.21 27.70 7.18
#